data_AF-A0A077PDL6-F1
#
_entry.id   AF-A0A077PDL6-F1
#
_cell.length_a   1.000
_cell.length_b   1.000
_cell.length_c   1.000
_cell.angle_alpha   90.00
_cell.angle_beta   90.00
_cell.angle_gamma   90.00
#
_symmetry.space_group_name_H-M   'P 1'
#
loop_
_entity.id
_entity.type
_entity.pdbx_description
1 polymer ?
#
loop_
_entity_poly.entity_id
_entity_poly.type
_entity_poly.pdbx_seq_one_letter_code
_entity_poly.pdbx_strand_id
1 'polypeptide(L)' 'MDCVASHVDLHLAKWVTRKYKRVHGSLVQAYEWLGRIRSVKPGLFAHWETCTRRERSTTRAG' A
#
# COMPACT_ATOMS: atom_id res chain seq x y z
N MET A 1 -8.70 9.74 6.43
CA MET A 1 -8.09 8.39 6.35
C MET A 1 -9.18 7.44 5.87
N ASP A 2 -9.76 7.71 4.70
CA ASP A 2 -11.05 7.11 4.31
C ASP A 2 -11.03 6.85 2.82
N CYS A 3 -10.37 5.77 2.43
CA CYS A 3 -10.37 5.28 1.07
C CYS A 3 -10.63 3.79 1.15
N VAL A 4 -11.58 3.29 0.36
CA VAL A 4 -11.89 1.86 0.16
C VAL A 4 -10.60 1.01 -0.01
N ALA A 5 -9.52 1.64 -0.48
CA ALA A 5 -8.13 1.18 -0.49
C ALA A 5 -7.64 0.47 0.79
N SER A 6 -8.01 0.94 2.00
CA SER A 6 -7.50 0.36 3.25
C SER A 6 -7.91 -1.10 3.46
N HIS A 7 -9.09 -1.49 2.94
CA HIS A 7 -9.55 -2.88 2.98
C HIS A 7 -8.76 -3.77 2.01
N VAL A 8 -8.39 -3.22 0.84
CA VAL A 8 -7.57 -3.92 -0.16
C VAL A 8 -6.15 -4.12 0.39
N ASP A 9 -5.56 -3.09 1.01
CA ASP A 9 -4.23 -3.19 1.61
C ASP A 9 -4.19 -4.18 2.77
N LEU A 10 -5.26 -4.30 3.57
CA LEU A 10 -5.36 -5.34 4.60
C LEU A 10 -5.43 -6.75 4.00
N HIS A 11 -6.18 -6.94 2.91
CA HIS A 11 -6.25 -8.22 2.22
C HIS A 11 -4.91 -8.59 1.59
N LEU A 12 -4.22 -7.62 1.01
CA LEU A 12 -2.85 -7.77 0.50
C LEU A 12 -1.89 -8.12 1.62
N ALA A 13 -1.93 -7.44 2.77
CA ALA A 13 -1.07 -7.74 3.91
C ALA A 13 -1.29 -9.18 4.41
N LYS A 14 -2.55 -9.62 4.54
CA LYS A 14 -2.89 -11.02 4.89
C LYS A 14 -2.42 -12.03 3.84
N TRP A 15 -2.48 -11.69 2.57
CA TRP A 15 -1.96 -12.54 1.50
C TRP A 15 -0.42 -12.63 1.57
N VAL A 16 0.25 -11.51 1.83
CA VAL A 16 1.70 -11.43 1.98
C VAL A 16 2.18 -12.28 3.15
N THR A 17 1.53 -12.19 4.32
CA THR A 17 1.87 -13.03 5.49
C THR A 17 1.68 -14.52 5.22
N ARG A 18 0.67 -14.91 4.43
CA ARG A 18 0.43 -16.31 4.05
C ARG A 18 1.38 -16.82 2.98
N LYS A 19 1.72 -15.99 1.99
CA LYS A 19 2.55 -16.38 0.85
C LYS A 19 4.04 -16.39 1.18
N TYR A 20 4.51 -15.44 2.01
CA TYR A 20 5.92 -15.29 2.32
C TYR A 20 6.20 -15.69 3.77
N LYS A 21 6.85 -16.85 3.94
CA LYS A 21 7.27 -17.33 5.27
C LYS A 21 8.15 -16.33 6.04
N ARG A 22 8.90 -15.47 5.33
CA ARG A 22 9.79 -14.45 5.92
C ARG A 22 9.05 -13.34 6.68
N VAL A 23 7.79 -13.08 6.34
CA VAL A 23 6.94 -12.05 6.97
C VAL A 23 5.71 -12.70 7.63
N HIS A 24 5.74 -14.02 7.83
CA HIS A 24 4.64 -14.78 8.41
C HIS A 24 4.46 -14.42 9.89
N GLY A 25 3.23 -14.09 10.28
CA GLY A 25 2.87 -13.75 11.66
C GLY A 25 2.98 -12.26 12.03
N SER A 26 3.55 -11.41 11.18
CA SER A 26 3.60 -9.96 11.41
C SER A 26 2.94 -9.19 10.28
N LEU A 27 1.73 -8.68 10.55
CA LEU A 27 1.05 -7.75 9.62
C LEU A 27 1.86 -6.47 9.41
N VAL A 28 2.57 -5.99 10.43
CA VAL A 28 3.43 -4.81 10.36
C VAL A 28 4.53 -5.01 9.31
N GLN A 29 5.26 -6.13 9.37
CA GLN A 29 6.28 -6.43 8.37
C GLN A 29 5.69 -6.63 6.97
N ALA A 30 4.49 -7.17 6.85
CA ALA A 30 3.79 -7.27 5.57
C ALA A 30 3.45 -5.89 4.99
N TYR A 31 3.00 -4.94 5.84
CA TYR A 31 2.77 -3.56 5.43
C TYR A 31 4.07 -2.84 5.03
N GLU A 32 5.16 -3.00 5.79
CA GLU A 32 6.46 -2.43 5.42
C GLU A 32 6.96 -2.99 4.08
N TRP A 33 6.79 -4.29 3.87
CA TRP A 33 7.14 -4.95 2.63
C TRP A 33 6.31 -4.44 1.44
N LEU A 34 4.99 -4.30 1.63
CA LEU A 34 4.11 -3.67 0.64
C LEU A 34 4.49 -2.22 0.36
N GLY A 35 4.87 -1.46 1.40
CA GLY A 35 5.36 -0.09 1.28
C GLY A 35 6.62 0.01 0.42
N ARG A 36 7.59 -0.90 0.61
CA ARG A 36 8.79 -0.96 -0.25
C ARG A 36 8.44 -1.24 -1.71
N ILE A 37 7.48 -2.13 -1.98
CA ILE A 37 7.02 -2.40 -3.36
C ILE A 37 6.31 -1.19 -3.95
N ARG A 38 5.46 -0.51 -3.15
CA ARG A 38 4.79 0.72 -3.57
C ARG A 38 5.78 1.82 -3.93
N SER A 39 6.90 1.95 -3.21
CA SER A 39 7.97 2.90 -3.55
C SER A 39 8.66 2.57 -4.87
N VAL A 40 8.82 1.29 -5.22
CA VAL A 40 9.49 0.86 -6.46
C VAL A 40 8.52 0.88 -7.65
N LYS A 41 7.26 0.49 -7.44
CA LYS A 41 6.21 0.43 -8.48
C LYS A 41 4.88 0.92 -7.91
N PRO A 42 4.66 2.24 -7.85
CA PRO A 42 3.41 2.81 -7.34
C PRO A 42 2.20 2.48 -8.22
N GLY A 43 2.40 2.18 -9.50
CA GLY A 43 1.34 1.81 -10.46
C GLY A 43 0.99 0.31 -10.51
N LEU A 44 1.56 -0.52 -9.60
CA LEU A 44 1.26 -1.95 -9.59
C LEU A 44 -0.21 -2.25 -9.23
N PHE A 45 -0.80 -1.40 -8.40
CA PHE A 45 -2.22 -1.45 -8.08
C PHE A 45 -2.84 -0.06 -8.27
N ALA A 46 -4.00 -0.01 -8.93
CA ALA A 46 -4.69 1.25 -9.23
C ALA A 46 -5.03 2.05 -7.96
N HIS A 47 -5.36 1.39 -6.84
CA HIS A 47 -5.70 2.09 -5.59
C HIS A 47 -4.49 2.74 -4.91
N TRP A 48 -3.27 2.23 -5.15
CA TRP A 48 -2.04 2.88 -4.68
C TRP A 48 -1.84 4.22 -5.38
N GLU A 49 -2.13 4.30 -6.67
CA GLU A 49 -2.01 5.52 -7.48
C GLU A 49 -3.12 6.53 -7.13
N THR A 50 -4.37 6.08 -6.94
CA THR A 50 -5.48 6.95 -6.53
C THR A 50 -5.20 7.67 -5.21
N CYS A 51 -4.48 7.02 -4.30
CA CYS A 51 -4.03 7.62 -3.04
C CYS A 51 -2.94 8.68 -3.29
N THR A 52 -2.01 8.46 -4.22
CA THR A 52 -0.98 9.47 -4.59
C THR A 52 -1.53 10.69 -5.35
N ARG A 53 -2.64 10.52 -6.10
CA ARG A 53 -3.22 11.59 -6.92
C ARG A 53 -3.86 12.70 -6.08
N ARG A 54 -4.40 12.36 -4.90
CA ARG A 54 -4.98 13.37 -3.98
C ARG A 54 -3.92 14.22 -3.30
N GLU A 55 -2.78 13.66 -2.90
CA GLU A 55 -1.71 14.42 -2.26
C GLU A 55 -1.00 15.38 -3.23
N ARG A 56 -0.84 15.00 -4.50
CA ARG A 56 -0.23 15.89 -5.51
C ARG A 56 -1.10 17.12 -5.86
N SER A 57 -2.39 17.09 -5.53
CA SER A 57 -3.33 18.14 -5.90
C SER A 57 -3.37 19.32 -4.91
N THR A 58 -2.67 19.26 -3.77
CA THR A 58 -2.69 20.32 -2.74
C THR A 58 -1.36 21.06 -2.57
N THR A 59 -0.34 20.83 -3.41
CA THR A 59 0.97 21.52 -3.31
C THR A 59 1.40 22.15 -4.64
N ARG A 60 0.45 22.73 -5.37
CA ARG A 60 0.70 23.77 -6.37
C ARG A 60 -0.28 24.94 -6.15
N ALA A 61 0.02 25.75 -5.15
CA ALA A 61 -0.36 27.15 -5.12
C ALA A 61 0.93 27.92 -4.86
N GLY A 62 1.56 28.35 -5.95
CA GLY A 62 2.51 29.45 -5.96
C GLY A 62 1.78 30.71 -6.38
#